data_AF-A0A7S3I8W2-F1
#
_entry.id   AF-A0A7S3I8W2-F1
#
_cell.length_a   1.000
_cell.length_b   1.000
_cell.length_c   1.000
_cell.angle_alpha   90.00
_cell.angle_beta   90.00
_cell.angle_gamma   90.00
#
_symmetry.space_group_name_H-M   'P 1'
#
loop_
_entity.id
_entity.type
_entity.pdbx_description
1 polymer ?
#
loop_
_entity_poly.entity_id
_entity_poly.type
_entity_poly.pdbx_seq_one_letter_code
_entity_poly.pdbx_strand_id
1 'polypeptide(L)'
;PWKVMPYSLDLTIESDCKEFTSELEESLNSKEIKWMTKKSRFSHNGQGVFIVDQKKAKELLKNKCPWEEKWQAQRYIPNPMLIMNRKFDFRAYMFIASMDPLMILYHDGFVKISLVEYEAESSDLASHLTNTKIAEKSLKNKNITSEETKALLEDQSWSFEHFESHMLSQNLISENWMDNTLRKHIKKVMFHLVRMNLDKLLRHPRVFELFGLDFLIDTDLNIWYIETNLTPSIGSTSEEKKKVNTKLVTDIIDLEYSLLYGADFDSLLKKTNFEWVFDGRKVGVQRYHGLLEEDCV
;
A
#
# COMPACT_ATOMS: atom_id res chain seq x y z
N PRO A 1 -18.77 -6.64 9.38
CA PRO A 1 -17.96 -6.78 8.15
C PRO A 1 -16.53 -6.26 8.37
N TRP A 2 -15.53 -7.03 7.94
CA TRP A 2 -14.11 -6.67 8.06
C TRP A 2 -13.81 -5.48 7.12
N LYS A 3 -13.62 -4.28 7.70
CA LYS A 3 -13.32 -3.03 6.96
C LYS A 3 -11.81 -2.83 6.92
N VAL A 4 -11.18 -3.28 5.84
CA VAL A 4 -9.71 -3.25 5.66
C VAL A 4 -9.29 -2.30 4.56
N MET A 5 -10.13 -2.18 3.53
CA MET A 5 -9.94 -1.26 2.42
C MET A 5 -11.08 -0.25 2.42
N PRO A 6 -10.85 0.95 1.88
CA PRO A 6 -11.94 1.88 1.63
C PRO A 6 -12.96 1.23 0.71
N TYR A 7 -14.25 1.51 0.95
CA TYR A 7 -15.33 0.96 0.14
C TYR A 7 -15.08 1.19 -1.34
N SER A 8 -15.18 0.15 -2.16
CA SER A 8 -14.81 0.19 -3.56
C SER A 8 -15.79 -0.59 -4.41
N LEU A 9 -16.04 -0.05 -5.59
CA LEU A 9 -17.03 -0.50 -6.57
C LEU A 9 -16.33 -0.80 -7.89
N ASP A 10 -16.63 -1.94 -8.51
CA ASP A 10 -16.13 -2.27 -9.85
C ASP A 10 -17.10 -1.71 -10.88
N LEU A 11 -16.70 -0.66 -11.61
CA LEU A 11 -17.59 0.05 -12.52
C LEU A 11 -17.90 -0.74 -13.81
N THR A 12 -17.27 -1.90 -14.00
CA THR A 12 -17.66 -2.87 -15.05
C THR A 12 -18.86 -3.72 -14.63
N ILE A 13 -19.24 -3.70 -13.36
CA ILE A 13 -20.44 -4.34 -12.82
C ILE A 13 -21.58 -3.32 -12.84
N GLU A 14 -22.73 -3.71 -13.40
CA GLU A 14 -23.85 -2.78 -13.63
C GLU A 14 -24.43 -2.21 -12.32
N SER A 15 -24.58 -3.04 -11.28
CA SER A 15 -25.08 -2.61 -9.97
C SER A 15 -24.16 -1.58 -9.32
N ASP A 16 -22.86 -1.88 -9.29
CA ASP A 16 -21.83 -1.05 -8.68
C ASP A 16 -21.70 0.29 -9.41
N CYS A 17 -21.74 0.26 -10.76
CA CYS A 17 -21.74 1.48 -11.56
C CYS A 17 -22.96 2.35 -11.27
N LYS A 18 -24.16 1.76 -11.21
CA LYS A 18 -25.40 2.49 -10.92
C LYS A 18 -25.40 3.09 -9.50
N GLU A 19 -24.90 2.35 -8.52
CA GLU A 19 -24.72 2.84 -7.14
C GLU A 19 -23.79 4.05 -7.12
N PHE A 20 -22.62 3.93 -7.75
CA PHE A 20 -21.66 5.03 -7.86
C PHE A 20 -22.26 6.25 -8.56
N THR A 21 -22.95 6.07 -9.69
CA THR A 21 -23.63 7.15 -10.42
C THR A 21 -24.68 7.84 -9.55
N SER A 22 -25.52 7.09 -8.85
CA SER A 22 -26.55 7.64 -7.95
C SER A 22 -25.92 8.51 -6.86
N GLU A 23 -24.86 8.02 -6.23
CA GLU A 23 -24.17 8.81 -5.21
C GLU A 23 -23.49 10.08 -5.77
N LEU A 24 -22.95 10.01 -7.00
CA LEU A 24 -22.37 11.18 -7.65
C LEU A 24 -23.42 12.25 -7.97
N GLU A 25 -24.65 11.84 -8.33
CA GLU A 25 -25.76 12.75 -8.58
C GLU A 25 -26.19 13.45 -7.28
N GLU A 26 -26.31 12.70 -6.19
CA GLU A 26 -26.63 13.24 -4.85
C GLU A 26 -25.55 14.20 -4.33
N SER A 27 -24.28 13.98 -4.68
CA SER A 27 -23.15 14.78 -4.19
C SER A 27 -22.64 15.83 -5.18
N LEU A 28 -23.31 16.04 -6.32
CA LEU A 28 -22.84 16.90 -7.41
C LEU A 28 -22.53 18.35 -7.01
N ASN A 29 -23.29 18.87 -6.04
CA ASN A 29 -23.15 20.25 -5.55
C ASN A 29 -22.23 20.36 -4.32
N SER A 30 -21.79 19.23 -3.77
CA SER A 30 -20.83 19.23 -2.66
C SER A 30 -19.44 19.59 -3.16
N LYS A 31 -18.69 20.39 -2.39
CA LYS A 31 -17.26 20.63 -2.65
C LYS A 31 -16.38 19.53 -2.06
N GLU A 32 -16.94 18.72 -1.16
CA GLU A 32 -16.25 17.64 -0.51
C GLU A 32 -15.91 16.53 -1.50
N ILE A 33 -14.64 16.12 -1.51
CA ILE A 33 -14.17 14.98 -2.27
C ILE A 33 -14.53 13.69 -1.54
N LYS A 34 -15.47 12.92 -2.11
CA LYS A 34 -15.94 11.65 -1.52
C LYS A 34 -15.39 10.41 -2.20
N TRP A 35 -14.97 10.54 -3.45
CA TRP A 35 -14.60 9.42 -4.30
C TRP A 35 -13.32 9.71 -5.05
N MET A 36 -12.59 8.64 -5.36
CA MET A 36 -11.54 8.63 -6.36
C MET A 36 -11.79 7.49 -7.35
N THR A 37 -11.46 7.69 -8.61
CA THR A 37 -11.51 6.63 -9.62
C THR A 37 -10.11 6.18 -10.01
N LYS A 38 -9.95 4.88 -10.21
CA LYS A 38 -8.68 4.25 -10.59
C LYS A 38 -8.90 3.31 -11.76
N LYS A 39 -8.04 3.38 -12.77
CA LYS A 39 -7.98 2.37 -13.84
C LYS A 39 -7.24 1.13 -13.33
N SER A 40 -7.78 -0.07 -13.58
CA SER A 40 -7.33 -1.30 -12.92
C SER A 40 -6.06 -1.94 -13.52
N ARG A 41 -5.69 -1.63 -14.77
CA ARG A 41 -4.55 -2.25 -15.47
C ARG A 41 -3.78 -1.24 -16.32
N PHE A 42 -2.47 -1.47 -16.42
CA PHE A 42 -1.49 -0.74 -17.25
C PHE A 42 -1.36 0.76 -16.94
N SER A 43 -1.83 1.18 -15.77
CA SER A 43 -1.79 2.56 -15.32
C SER A 43 -0.93 2.64 -14.06
N HIS A 44 0.37 2.84 -14.26
CA HIS A 44 1.34 3.00 -13.18
C HIS A 44 1.64 4.48 -12.93
N ASN A 45 2.22 4.80 -11.77
CA ASN A 45 2.66 6.15 -11.40
C ASN A 45 1.51 7.18 -11.30
N GLY A 46 0.33 6.76 -10.86
CA GLY A 46 -0.86 7.61 -10.70
C GLY A 46 -1.49 8.09 -12.01
N GLN A 47 -1.02 7.60 -13.17
CA GLN A 47 -1.82 7.68 -14.40
C GLN A 47 -3.11 6.89 -14.20
N GLY A 48 -4.24 7.38 -14.71
CA GLY A 48 -5.52 6.71 -14.53
C GLY A 48 -6.12 6.81 -13.13
N VAL A 49 -5.54 7.64 -12.24
CA VAL A 49 -6.10 7.94 -10.92
C VAL A 49 -6.63 9.36 -10.92
N PHE A 50 -7.90 9.53 -10.57
CA PHE A 50 -8.55 10.83 -10.52
C PHE A 50 -9.30 10.99 -9.22
N ILE A 51 -9.12 12.15 -8.60
CA ILE A 51 -10.04 12.61 -7.58
C ILE A 51 -11.35 13.02 -8.25
N VAL A 52 -12.48 12.65 -7.66
CA VAL A 52 -13.80 12.99 -8.19
C VAL A 52 -14.27 14.30 -7.55
N ASP A 53 -13.73 15.40 -8.05
CA ASP A 53 -14.27 16.74 -7.77
C ASP A 53 -15.57 16.98 -8.56
N GLN A 54 -16.22 18.14 -8.36
CA GLN A 54 -17.47 18.48 -9.06
C GLN A 54 -17.34 18.44 -10.58
N LYS A 55 -16.20 18.88 -11.13
CA LYS A 55 -15.97 18.92 -12.58
C LYS A 55 -15.84 17.51 -13.11
N LYS A 56 -15.07 16.64 -12.44
CA LYS A 56 -14.88 15.26 -12.79
C LYS A 56 -16.16 14.46 -12.62
N ALA A 57 -16.95 14.69 -11.57
CA ALA A 57 -18.26 14.05 -11.39
C ALA A 57 -19.17 14.29 -12.60
N LYS A 58 -19.29 15.55 -13.07
CA LYS A 58 -20.07 15.89 -14.28
C LYS A 58 -19.55 15.24 -15.56
N GLU A 59 -18.25 14.99 -15.65
CA GLU A 59 -17.66 14.23 -16.76
C GLU A 59 -18.04 12.75 -16.65
N LEU A 60 -17.89 12.16 -15.46
CA LEU A 60 -18.11 10.74 -15.22
C LEU A 60 -19.57 10.33 -15.38
N LEU A 61 -20.53 11.18 -14.99
CA LEU A 61 -21.98 10.95 -15.15
C LEU A 61 -22.44 10.84 -16.61
N LYS A 62 -21.60 11.23 -17.59
CA LYS A 62 -21.90 11.04 -19.02
C LYS A 62 -21.65 9.61 -19.48
N ASN A 63 -20.90 8.82 -18.72
CA ASN A 63 -20.65 7.43 -19.06
C ASN A 63 -21.91 6.59 -18.83
N LYS A 64 -22.16 5.65 -19.74
CA LYS A 64 -23.24 4.68 -19.57
C LYS A 64 -22.75 3.54 -18.69
N CYS A 65 -23.61 3.08 -17.77
CA CYS A 65 -23.35 1.88 -16.99
C CYS A 65 -23.75 0.61 -17.77
N PRO A 66 -23.01 -0.50 -17.58
CA PRO A 66 -21.68 -0.58 -16.96
C PRO A 66 -20.61 0.06 -17.86
N TRP A 67 -19.48 0.47 -17.28
CA TRP A 67 -18.37 1.00 -18.06
C TRP A 67 -17.65 -0.12 -18.82
N GLU A 68 -17.21 0.15 -20.05
CA GLU A 68 -16.52 -0.84 -20.89
C GLU A 68 -15.10 -1.14 -20.39
N GLU A 69 -14.40 -0.11 -19.92
CA GLU A 69 -13.05 -0.24 -19.39
C GLU A 69 -13.04 -0.60 -17.90
N LYS A 70 -11.99 -1.31 -17.45
CA LYS A 70 -11.82 -1.69 -16.05
C LYS A 70 -11.47 -0.50 -15.16
N TRP A 71 -12.51 0.13 -14.63
CA TRP A 71 -12.42 1.21 -13.66
C TRP A 71 -12.99 0.80 -12.31
N GLN A 72 -12.37 1.32 -11.27
CA GLN A 72 -12.83 1.19 -9.90
C GLN A 72 -13.15 2.58 -9.36
N ALA A 73 -14.28 2.73 -8.67
CA ALA A 73 -14.52 3.85 -7.77
C ALA A 73 -14.20 3.41 -6.35
N GLN A 74 -13.42 4.21 -5.62
CA GLN A 74 -13.04 3.94 -4.25
C GLN A 74 -13.35 5.17 -3.39
N ARG A 75 -13.91 4.96 -2.20
CA ARG A 75 -14.14 6.03 -1.22
C ARG A 75 -12.82 6.71 -0.91
N TYR A 76 -12.83 8.03 -1.03
CA TYR A 76 -11.70 8.84 -0.64
C TYR A 76 -11.59 8.87 0.89
N ILE A 77 -10.38 8.91 1.42
CA ILE A 77 -10.11 9.11 2.85
C ILE A 77 -9.80 10.60 3.04
N PRO A 78 -10.76 11.42 3.52
CA PRO A 78 -10.61 12.88 3.58
C PRO A 78 -9.79 13.36 4.77
N ASN A 79 -9.59 12.51 5.79
CA ASN A 79 -8.86 12.79 7.02
C ASN A 79 -7.58 11.92 7.12
N PRO A 80 -6.67 11.94 6.14
CA PRO A 80 -5.41 11.21 6.27
C PRO A 80 -4.60 11.79 7.44
N MET A 81 -3.89 10.93 8.16
CA MET A 81 -2.84 11.37 9.06
C MET A 81 -1.73 12.04 8.22
N LEU A 82 -1.10 13.08 8.77
CA LEU A 82 -0.11 13.90 8.07
C LEU A 82 1.22 13.93 8.82
N ILE A 83 2.32 14.04 8.06
CA ILE A 83 3.65 14.36 8.57
C ILE A 83 4.03 15.72 8.01
N MET A 84 4.22 16.71 8.88
CA MET A 84 4.52 18.09 8.48
C MET A 84 3.53 18.60 7.41
N ASN A 85 2.23 18.46 7.68
CA ASN A 85 1.11 18.79 6.77
C ASN A 85 1.10 18.05 5.41
N ARG A 86 1.92 17.03 5.21
CA ARG A 86 1.99 16.25 3.96
C ARG A 86 1.43 14.85 4.19
N LYS A 87 0.64 14.38 3.22
CA LYS A 87 0.09 13.01 3.22
C LYS A 87 1.23 12.00 3.11
N PHE A 88 1.07 10.83 3.71
CA PHE A 88 2.03 9.74 3.57
C PHE A 88 1.32 8.39 3.44
N ASP A 89 1.99 7.39 2.87
CA ASP A 89 1.56 5.99 2.87
C ASP A 89 2.70 5.06 3.28
N PHE A 90 2.37 3.89 3.82
CA PHE A 90 3.34 2.84 4.09
C PHE A 90 3.44 1.90 2.90
N ARG A 91 4.65 1.69 2.41
CA ARG A 91 5.02 0.52 1.63
C ARG A 91 5.44 -0.58 2.59
N ALA A 92 4.80 -1.74 2.50
CA ALA A 92 5.28 -2.99 3.11
C ALA A 92 5.54 -4.04 2.02
N TYR A 93 6.50 -4.92 2.24
CA TYR A 93 6.83 -5.98 1.30
C TYR A 93 6.24 -7.31 1.78
N MET A 94 5.47 -7.96 0.90
CA MET A 94 5.01 -9.34 1.10
C MET A 94 5.80 -10.24 0.17
N PHE A 95 6.56 -11.16 0.73
CA PHE A 95 7.32 -12.14 -0.03
C PHE A 95 6.66 -13.51 0.09
N ILE A 96 6.15 -14.02 -1.02
CA ILE A 96 5.71 -15.42 -1.10
C ILE A 96 6.92 -16.22 -1.56
N ALA A 97 7.59 -16.89 -0.62
CA ALA A 97 8.80 -17.67 -0.88
C ALA A 97 8.48 -19.05 -1.49
N SER A 98 7.29 -19.59 -1.20
CA SER A 98 6.82 -20.83 -1.78
C SER A 98 5.31 -20.92 -1.74
N MET A 99 4.73 -21.61 -2.72
CA MET A 99 3.31 -21.93 -2.77
C MET A 99 2.99 -23.37 -2.37
N ASP A 100 4.02 -24.22 -2.21
CA ASP A 100 3.88 -25.62 -1.80
C ASP A 100 5.14 -26.13 -1.08
N PRO A 101 5.20 -26.09 0.26
CA PRO A 101 4.17 -25.55 1.17
C PRO A 101 4.09 -24.02 1.07
N LEU A 102 2.90 -23.46 1.34
CA LEU A 102 2.71 -22.01 1.33
C LEU A 102 3.56 -21.33 2.40
N MET A 103 4.43 -20.40 2.00
CA MET A 103 5.31 -19.64 2.87
C MET A 103 5.17 -18.15 2.55
N ILE A 104 4.70 -17.37 3.52
CA ILE A 104 4.47 -15.93 3.39
C ILE A 104 5.30 -15.20 4.43
N LEU A 105 6.13 -14.26 3.96
CA LEU A 105 6.99 -13.42 4.76
C LEU A 105 6.61 -11.94 4.59
N TYR A 106 6.79 -11.18 5.66
CA TYR A 106 6.59 -9.75 5.78
C TYR A 106 7.94 -9.05 5.92
N HIS A 107 8.10 -7.87 5.34
CA HIS A 107 9.27 -7.02 5.56
C HIS A 107 8.84 -5.55 5.55
N ASP A 108 9.31 -4.79 6.54
CA ASP A 108 9.10 -3.34 6.62
C ASP A 108 9.63 -2.67 5.34
N GLY A 109 8.83 -1.87 4.66
CA GLY A 109 9.33 -1.10 3.52
C GLY A 109 9.77 0.28 3.97
N PHE A 110 9.00 1.28 3.57
CA PHE A 110 9.26 2.67 3.90
C PHE A 110 7.95 3.44 3.98
N VAL A 111 7.96 4.55 4.70
CA VAL A 111 6.90 5.55 4.68
C VAL A 111 7.21 6.53 3.56
N LYS A 112 6.28 6.68 2.63
CA LYS A 112 6.39 7.58 1.49
C LYS A 112 5.60 8.84 1.74
N ILE A 113 6.30 9.95 1.92
CA ILE A 113 5.71 11.26 2.19
C ILE A 113 5.45 11.97 0.86
N SER A 114 4.33 12.67 0.73
CA SER A 114 4.06 13.55 -0.40
C SER A 114 5.04 14.71 -0.40
N LEU A 115 5.39 15.24 -1.57
CA LEU A 115 6.21 16.46 -1.65
C LEU A 115 5.38 17.74 -1.54
N VAL A 116 4.05 17.62 -1.59
CA VAL A 116 3.11 18.75 -1.52
C VAL A 116 2.25 18.62 -0.26
N GLU A 117 1.96 19.75 0.38
CA GLU A 117 1.04 19.81 1.52
C GLU A 117 -0.37 19.34 1.12
N TYR A 118 -1.04 18.73 2.09
CA TYR A 118 -2.37 18.19 1.92
C TYR A 118 -3.42 19.30 2.09
N GLU A 119 -4.33 19.39 1.12
CA GLU A 119 -5.45 20.32 1.14
C GLU A 119 -6.72 19.54 0.76
N ALA A 120 -7.65 19.41 1.70
CA ALA A 120 -8.80 18.50 1.54
C ALA A 120 -9.73 18.88 0.36
N GLU A 121 -9.86 20.17 0.03
CA GLU A 121 -10.74 20.69 -1.03
C GLU A 121 -9.98 21.06 -2.31
N SER A 122 -8.68 20.76 -2.39
CA SER A 122 -7.89 21.11 -3.57
C SER A 122 -8.36 20.31 -4.78
N SER A 123 -8.28 20.91 -5.97
CA SER A 123 -8.39 20.16 -7.23
C SER A 123 -7.03 19.67 -7.72
N ASP A 124 -5.93 20.06 -7.05
CA ASP A 124 -4.58 19.61 -7.43
C ASP A 124 -4.35 18.18 -6.95
N LEU A 125 -4.28 17.26 -7.91
CA LEU A 125 -4.01 15.85 -7.69
C LEU A 125 -2.72 15.62 -6.87
N ALA A 126 -1.73 16.50 -6.96
CA ALA A 126 -0.47 16.39 -6.21
C ALA A 126 -0.65 16.56 -4.70
N SER A 127 -1.69 17.27 -4.24
CA SER A 127 -2.02 17.36 -2.81
C SER A 127 -2.62 16.06 -2.27
N HIS A 128 -3.26 15.26 -3.13
CA HIS A 128 -4.00 14.06 -2.72
C HIS A 128 -3.24 12.74 -2.92
N LEU A 129 -2.16 12.75 -3.71
CA LEU A 129 -1.35 11.59 -4.05
C LEU A 129 0.08 11.72 -3.54
N THR A 130 0.61 10.63 -2.98
CA THR A 130 2.02 10.51 -2.54
C THR A 130 2.96 10.11 -3.68
N ASN A 131 2.50 10.11 -4.94
CA ASN A 131 3.30 9.66 -6.07
C ASN A 131 4.38 10.67 -6.46
N THR A 132 5.66 10.28 -6.31
CA THR A 132 6.83 11.12 -6.63
C THR A 132 6.78 11.70 -8.05
N LYS A 133 6.35 10.95 -9.07
CA LYS A 133 6.31 11.48 -10.45
C LYS A 133 5.27 12.58 -10.63
N ILE A 134 4.13 12.48 -9.95
CA ILE A 134 3.07 13.49 -9.99
C ILE A 134 3.53 14.74 -9.23
N ALA A 135 4.15 14.51 -8.07
CA ALA A 135 4.71 15.58 -7.26
C ALA A 135 5.82 16.34 -8.00
N GLU A 136 6.80 15.66 -8.60
CA GLU A 136 7.86 16.28 -9.42
C GLU A 136 7.30 17.14 -10.56
N LYS A 137 6.23 16.69 -11.23
CA LYS A 137 5.58 17.47 -12.28
C LYS A 137 4.93 18.74 -11.72
N SER A 138 4.32 18.67 -10.54
CA SER A 138 3.74 19.85 -9.86
C SER A 138 4.83 20.82 -9.39
N LEU A 139 5.93 20.30 -8.80
CA LEU A 139 7.05 21.11 -8.32
C LEU A 139 7.80 21.85 -9.45
N LYS A 140 7.95 21.23 -10.64
CA LYS A 140 8.52 21.90 -11.82
C LYS A 140 7.72 23.13 -12.23
N ASN A 141 6.40 23.11 -12.04
CA ASN A 141 5.56 24.27 -12.34
C ASN A 141 5.69 25.38 -11.28
N LYS A 142 6.25 25.09 -10.10
CA LYS A 142 6.44 26.03 -8.99
C LYS A 142 7.83 26.68 -8.95
N ASN A 143 8.67 26.53 -9.98
CA ASN A 143 10.02 27.12 -10.08
C ASN A 143 10.97 26.80 -8.91
N ILE A 144 10.86 25.61 -8.32
CA ILE A 144 11.75 25.15 -7.25
C ILE A 144 13.11 24.80 -7.83
N THR A 145 14.19 25.09 -7.10
CA THR A 145 15.56 24.78 -7.55
C THR A 145 15.83 23.27 -7.57
N SER A 146 16.84 22.86 -8.33
CA SER A 146 17.27 21.45 -8.37
C SER A 146 17.77 20.94 -7.02
N GLU A 147 18.37 21.81 -6.20
CA GLU A 147 18.90 21.48 -4.88
C GLU A 147 17.78 21.27 -3.85
N GLU A 148 16.78 22.16 -3.83
CA GLU A 148 15.59 22.01 -2.99
C GLU A 148 14.79 20.76 -3.36
N THR A 149 14.66 20.49 -4.67
CA THR A 149 14.01 19.26 -5.15
C THR A 149 14.74 18.02 -4.66
N LYS A 150 16.08 18.03 -4.67
CA LYS A 150 16.89 16.91 -4.19
C LYS A 150 16.71 16.68 -2.68
N ALA A 151 16.75 17.74 -1.88
CA ALA A 151 16.51 17.64 -0.43
C ALA A 151 15.11 17.09 -0.13
N LEU A 152 14.08 17.58 -0.82
CA LEU A 152 12.71 17.07 -0.68
C LEU A 152 12.58 15.58 -1.06
N LEU A 153 13.34 15.11 -2.05
CA LEU A 153 13.36 13.70 -2.45
C LEU A 153 14.10 12.81 -1.46
N GLU A 154 15.15 13.33 -0.80
CA GLU A 154 15.86 12.65 0.28
C GLU A 154 14.92 12.47 1.50
N ASP A 155 14.17 13.51 1.86
CA ASP A 155 13.20 13.49 2.97
C ASP A 155 11.89 12.75 2.65
N GLN A 156 11.72 12.26 1.42
CA GLN A 156 10.46 11.64 0.99
C GLN A 156 10.24 10.24 1.59
N SER A 157 11.31 9.54 1.93
CA SER A 157 11.25 8.12 2.31
C SER A 157 11.80 7.92 3.72
N TRP A 158 10.91 7.71 4.68
CA TRP A 158 11.30 7.38 6.05
C TRP A 158 11.30 5.88 6.28
N SER A 159 12.19 5.40 7.15
CA SER A 159 12.06 4.03 7.69
C SER A 159 10.87 3.97 8.66
N PHE A 160 10.41 2.75 8.96
CA PHE A 160 9.33 2.56 9.92
C PHE A 160 9.75 3.00 11.33
N GLU A 161 11.02 2.82 11.71
CA GLU A 161 11.59 3.26 12.99
C GLU A 161 11.68 4.79 13.08
N HIS A 162 12.04 5.46 11.99
CA HIS A 162 12.04 6.92 11.93
C HIS A 162 10.61 7.46 12.10
N PHE A 163 9.65 6.86 11.39
CA PHE A 163 8.24 7.19 11.55
C PHE A 163 7.78 7.02 13.00
N GLU A 164 8.09 5.88 13.62
CA GLU A 164 7.72 5.60 15.01
C GLU A 164 8.28 6.64 15.96
N SER A 165 9.59 6.93 15.85
CA SER A 165 10.28 7.92 16.67
C SER A 165 9.63 9.30 16.54
N HIS A 166 9.31 9.71 15.31
CA HIS A 166 8.63 10.97 15.05
C HIS A 166 7.23 11.00 15.68
N MET A 167 6.41 9.98 15.46
CA MET A 167 5.04 9.95 15.96
C MET A 167 4.95 9.87 17.48
N LEU A 168 5.87 9.14 18.13
CA LEU A 168 6.02 9.11 19.59
C LEU A 168 6.40 10.50 20.12
N SER A 169 7.34 11.19 19.48
CA SER A 169 7.75 12.55 19.90
C SER A 169 6.60 13.57 19.88
N GLN A 170 5.60 13.34 19.02
CA GLN A 170 4.40 14.18 18.90
C GLN A 170 3.22 13.68 19.74
N ASN A 171 3.38 12.58 20.50
CA ASN A 171 2.31 11.89 21.24
C ASN A 171 1.12 11.47 20.35
N LEU A 172 1.38 11.14 19.08
CA LEU A 172 0.33 10.74 18.12
C LEU A 172 0.04 9.24 18.16
N ILE A 173 0.99 8.43 18.66
CA ILE A 173 0.84 6.99 18.87
C ILE A 173 1.37 6.61 20.26
N SER A 174 0.94 5.47 20.78
CA SER A 174 1.47 4.91 22.03
C SER A 174 2.75 4.10 21.79
N GLU A 175 3.50 3.83 22.85
CA GLU A 175 4.61 2.85 22.80
C GLU A 175 4.14 1.50 22.23
N ASN A 176 4.99 0.87 21.42
CA ASN A 176 4.74 -0.42 20.76
C ASN A 176 3.52 -0.44 19.81
N TRP A 177 2.95 0.71 19.45
CA TRP A 177 1.81 0.77 18.52
C TRP A 177 2.16 0.15 17.16
N MET A 178 3.40 0.32 16.70
CA MET A 178 3.86 -0.25 15.43
C MET A 178 3.75 -1.78 15.42
N ASP A 179 4.24 -2.46 16.46
CA ASP A 179 4.21 -3.92 16.53
C ASP A 179 2.83 -4.47 16.85
N ASN A 180 2.18 -3.90 17.87
CA ASN A 180 0.92 -4.42 18.40
C ASN A 180 -0.27 -4.15 17.47
N THR A 181 -0.19 -3.06 16.69
CA THR A 181 -1.29 -2.61 15.82
C THR A 181 -0.91 -2.66 14.35
N LEU A 182 0.07 -1.86 13.91
CA LEU A 182 0.33 -1.66 12.48
C LEU A 182 0.85 -2.93 11.79
N ARG A 183 1.99 -3.47 12.22
CA ARG A 183 2.60 -4.66 11.63
C ARG A 183 1.67 -5.86 11.75
N LYS A 184 1.02 -6.05 12.90
CA LYS A 184 0.02 -7.11 13.10
C LYS A 184 -1.15 -6.99 12.10
N HIS A 185 -1.66 -5.78 11.89
CA HIS A 185 -2.71 -5.53 10.90
C HIS A 185 -2.23 -5.82 9.48
N ILE A 186 -1.06 -5.31 9.07
CA ILE A 186 -0.50 -5.53 7.73
C ILE A 186 -0.33 -7.03 7.44
N LYS A 187 0.27 -7.78 8.37
CA LYS A 187 0.43 -9.25 8.23
C LYS A 187 -0.92 -9.95 8.09
N LYS A 188 -1.96 -9.48 8.80
CA LYS A 188 -3.32 -10.03 8.69
C LYS A 188 -3.88 -9.82 7.29
N VAL A 189 -3.73 -8.61 6.76
CA VAL A 189 -4.14 -8.28 5.39
C VAL A 189 -3.40 -9.14 4.38
N MET A 190 -2.08 -9.27 4.48
CA MET A 190 -1.26 -10.13 3.62
C MET A 190 -1.76 -11.57 3.60
N PHE A 191 -1.98 -12.17 4.77
CA PHE A 191 -2.50 -13.53 4.87
C PHE A 191 -3.85 -13.69 4.17
N HIS A 192 -4.80 -12.78 4.41
CA HIS A 192 -6.12 -12.85 3.77
C HIS A 192 -6.05 -12.63 2.26
N LEU A 193 -5.25 -11.69 1.77
CA LEU A 193 -5.06 -11.45 0.34
C LEU A 193 -4.57 -12.70 -0.39
N VAL A 194 -3.58 -13.40 0.19
CA VAL A 194 -3.09 -14.66 -0.38
C VAL A 194 -4.15 -15.76 -0.30
N ARG A 195 -4.78 -15.94 0.88
CA ARG A 195 -5.82 -16.96 1.10
C ARG A 195 -7.00 -16.84 0.14
N MET A 196 -7.47 -15.62 -0.11
CA MET A 196 -8.60 -15.35 -1.01
C MET A 196 -8.29 -15.60 -2.49
N ASN A 197 -7.02 -15.80 -2.86
CA ASN A 197 -6.59 -16.02 -4.24
C ASN A 197 -5.86 -17.36 -4.43
N LEU A 198 -5.85 -18.26 -3.43
CA LEU A 198 -5.10 -19.54 -3.49
C LEU A 198 -5.52 -20.47 -4.63
N ASP A 199 -6.74 -20.36 -5.12
CA ASP A 199 -7.28 -21.09 -6.27
C ASP A 199 -6.76 -20.56 -7.61
N LYS A 200 -6.33 -19.29 -7.65
CA LYS A 200 -5.82 -18.61 -8.85
C LYS A 200 -4.29 -18.63 -8.94
N LEU A 201 -3.60 -18.93 -7.85
CA LEU A 201 -2.14 -18.95 -7.79
C LEU A 201 -1.61 -20.33 -8.22
N LEU A 202 -0.52 -20.32 -9.00
CA LEU A 202 0.19 -21.54 -9.37
C LEU A 202 0.80 -22.19 -8.11
N ARG A 203 0.31 -23.37 -7.75
CA ARG A 203 0.84 -24.14 -6.62
C ARG A 203 2.11 -24.87 -7.03
N HIS A 204 3.26 -24.29 -6.70
CA HIS A 204 4.55 -24.89 -7.01
C HIS A 204 5.63 -24.43 -6.00
N PRO A 205 6.52 -25.33 -5.55
CA PRO A 205 7.56 -25.02 -4.56
C PRO A 205 8.64 -24.03 -5.03
N ARG A 206 8.74 -23.79 -6.34
CA ARG A 206 9.83 -23.00 -6.97
C ARG A 206 9.32 -21.74 -7.66
N VAL A 207 8.17 -21.24 -7.22
CA VAL A 207 7.63 -19.97 -7.70
C VAL A 207 7.55 -19.06 -6.50
N PHE A 208 8.24 -17.94 -6.60
CA PHE A 208 8.26 -16.90 -5.59
C PHE A 208 7.90 -15.57 -6.23
N GLU A 209 7.39 -14.65 -5.42
CA GLU A 209 7.05 -13.30 -5.88
C GLU A 209 7.16 -12.31 -4.71
N LEU A 210 7.69 -11.12 -4.98
CA LEU A 210 7.76 -10.02 -4.04
C LEU A 210 6.73 -8.97 -4.40
N PHE A 211 5.72 -8.80 -3.55
CA PHE A 211 4.69 -7.77 -3.70
C PHE A 211 4.99 -6.56 -2.82
N GLY A 212 4.64 -5.37 -3.31
CA GLY A 212 4.61 -4.15 -2.49
C GLY A 212 3.18 -3.74 -2.17
N LEU A 213 2.80 -3.77 -0.90
CA LEU A 213 1.47 -3.37 -0.44
C LEU A 213 1.52 -1.95 0.11
N ASP A 214 0.52 -1.15 -0.26
CA ASP A 214 0.40 0.26 0.15
C ASP A 214 -0.72 0.41 1.18
N PHE A 215 -0.43 1.08 2.30
CA PHE A 215 -1.37 1.33 3.39
C PHE A 215 -1.42 2.82 3.74
N LEU A 216 -2.62 3.32 4.04
CA LEU A 216 -2.84 4.67 4.53
C LEU A 216 -3.34 4.64 5.98
N ILE A 217 -2.92 5.60 6.79
CA ILE A 217 -3.47 5.83 8.14
C ILE A 217 -4.32 7.10 8.13
N ASP A 218 -5.49 7.06 8.76
CA ASP A 218 -6.32 8.26 9.00
C ASP A 218 -6.10 8.85 10.41
N THR A 219 -6.72 10.00 10.68
CA THR A 219 -6.57 10.69 11.98
C THR A 219 -7.09 9.89 13.17
N ASP A 220 -7.93 8.89 12.94
CA ASP A 220 -8.49 8.02 13.99
C ASP A 220 -7.64 6.75 14.18
N LEU A 221 -6.46 6.70 13.55
CA LEU A 221 -5.53 5.57 13.52
C LEU A 221 -6.11 4.30 12.87
N ASN A 222 -7.14 4.42 12.02
CA ASN A 222 -7.55 3.31 11.18
C ASN A 222 -6.49 3.09 10.08
N ILE A 223 -6.18 1.82 9.83
CA ILE A 223 -5.21 1.39 8.82
C ILE A 223 -5.98 0.86 7.62
N TRP A 224 -5.74 1.48 6.47
CA TRP A 224 -6.45 1.20 5.23
C TRP A 224 -5.51 0.60 4.19
N TYR A 225 -5.75 -0.64 3.78
CA TYR A 225 -5.12 -1.23 2.60
C TYR A 225 -5.61 -0.52 1.34
N ILE A 226 -4.67 -0.05 0.51
CA ILE A 226 -4.97 0.75 -0.68
C ILE A 226 -4.79 -0.07 -1.95
N GLU A 227 -3.62 -0.69 -2.14
CA GLU A 227 -3.31 -1.48 -3.33
C GLU A 227 -2.14 -2.45 -3.11
N THR A 228 -2.02 -3.43 -4.01
CA THR A 228 -0.89 -4.34 -4.10
C THR A 228 -0.21 -4.15 -5.46
N ASN A 229 1.09 -3.91 -5.42
CA ASN A 229 1.96 -3.77 -6.58
C ASN A 229 2.70 -5.09 -6.86
N LEU A 230 2.50 -5.64 -8.06
CA LEU A 230 3.16 -6.89 -8.50
C LEU A 230 4.68 -6.71 -8.67
N THR A 231 5.11 -5.57 -9.21
CA THR A 231 6.54 -5.27 -9.43
C THR A 231 6.89 -4.01 -8.66
N PRO A 232 7.09 -4.08 -7.34
CA PRO A 232 7.43 -2.90 -6.57
C PRO A 232 8.77 -2.34 -7.06
N SER A 233 8.85 -1.02 -7.22
CA SER A 233 10.11 -0.39 -7.63
C SER A 233 11.16 -0.52 -6.53
N ILE A 234 12.29 -1.15 -6.85
CA ILE A 234 13.47 -1.33 -5.97
C ILE A 234 14.57 -0.28 -6.33
N GLY A 235 14.18 0.81 -7.00
CA GLY A 235 15.11 1.88 -7.37
C GLY A 235 15.65 2.67 -6.16
N SER A 236 16.90 3.12 -6.24
CA SER A 236 17.54 3.95 -5.22
C SER A 236 17.39 5.44 -5.55
N THR A 237 16.63 6.17 -4.74
CA THR A 237 16.55 7.65 -4.77
C THR A 237 17.45 8.31 -3.72
N SER A 238 17.91 7.54 -2.74
CA SER A 238 18.88 7.93 -1.70
C SER A 238 19.84 6.77 -1.39
N GLU A 239 20.96 7.06 -0.75
CA GLU A 239 21.95 6.03 -0.38
C GLU A 239 21.41 5.07 0.70
N GLU A 240 20.55 5.56 1.60
CA GLU A 240 19.86 4.73 2.59
C GLU A 240 18.92 3.73 1.92
N LYS A 241 18.08 4.21 0.99
CA LYS A 241 17.18 3.36 0.21
C LYS A 241 17.95 2.34 -0.60
N LYS A 242 19.10 2.72 -1.15
CA LYS A 242 20.00 1.79 -1.85
C LYS A 242 20.45 0.65 -0.94
N LYS A 243 20.93 0.95 0.27
CA LYS A 243 21.37 -0.07 1.24
C LYS A 243 20.24 -1.02 1.61
N VAL A 244 19.05 -0.48 1.92
CA VAL A 244 17.86 -1.29 2.25
C VAL A 244 17.47 -2.19 1.08
N ASN A 245 17.38 -1.63 -0.12
CA ASN A 245 17.00 -2.36 -1.33
C ASN A 245 18.03 -3.43 -1.71
N THR A 246 19.32 -3.14 -1.58
CA THR A 246 20.38 -4.14 -1.81
C THR A 246 20.26 -5.29 -0.82
N LYS A 247 20.10 -4.99 0.48
CA LYS A 247 19.90 -6.03 1.50
C LYS A 247 18.65 -6.86 1.23
N LEU A 248 17.51 -6.23 0.91
CA LEU A 248 16.26 -6.91 0.59
C LEU A 248 16.44 -7.92 -0.54
N VAL A 249 17.08 -7.51 -1.64
CA VAL A 249 17.31 -8.40 -2.79
C VAL A 249 18.29 -9.53 -2.45
N THR A 250 19.36 -9.23 -1.72
CA THR A 250 20.31 -10.25 -1.24
C THR A 250 19.62 -11.27 -0.35
N ASP A 251 18.83 -10.81 0.63
CA ASP A 251 18.09 -11.66 1.55
C ASP A 251 17.10 -12.57 0.79
N ILE A 252 16.38 -12.06 -0.22
CA ILE A 252 15.50 -12.87 -1.07
C ILE A 252 16.28 -13.97 -1.80
N ILE A 253 17.42 -13.63 -2.42
CA ILE A 253 18.24 -14.59 -3.17
C ILE A 253 18.77 -15.69 -2.22
N ASP A 254 19.26 -15.32 -1.04
CA ASP A 254 19.79 -16.26 -0.05
C ASP A 254 18.70 -17.22 0.45
N LEU A 255 17.49 -16.70 0.72
CA LEU A 255 16.34 -17.50 1.12
C LEU A 255 15.92 -18.47 0.02
N GLU A 256 15.76 -18.01 -1.22
CA GLU A 256 15.39 -18.87 -2.36
C GLU A 256 16.45 -19.93 -2.67
N TYR A 257 17.73 -19.54 -2.61
CA TYR A 257 18.84 -20.48 -2.77
C TYR A 257 18.78 -21.58 -1.71
N SER A 258 18.47 -21.21 -0.46
CA SER A 258 18.35 -22.19 0.62
C SER A 258 17.20 -23.18 0.41
N LEU A 259 16.06 -22.72 -0.12
CA LEU A 259 14.94 -23.60 -0.47
C LEU A 259 15.29 -24.53 -1.63
N LEU A 260 16.01 -24.04 -2.63
CA LEU A 260 16.38 -24.81 -3.81
C LEU A 260 17.42 -25.90 -3.52
N TYR A 261 18.40 -25.60 -2.67
CA TYR A 261 19.55 -26.49 -2.39
C TYR A 261 19.49 -27.17 -1.02
N GLY A 262 18.39 -27.00 -0.27
CA GLY A 262 18.19 -27.66 1.02
C GLY A 262 19.11 -27.15 2.12
N ALA A 263 19.50 -25.88 2.09
CA ALA A 263 20.22 -25.25 3.20
C ALA A 263 19.25 -24.87 4.34
N ASP A 264 19.80 -24.47 5.49
CA ASP A 264 19.00 -24.10 6.67
C ASP A 264 18.32 -22.73 6.47
N PHE A 265 17.10 -22.78 5.93
CA PHE A 265 16.24 -21.62 5.69
C PHE A 265 15.98 -20.81 6.96
N ASP A 266 15.70 -21.46 8.09
CA ASP A 266 15.28 -20.78 9.31
C ASP A 266 16.45 -20.05 9.98
N SER A 267 17.67 -20.58 9.86
CA SER A 267 18.89 -19.89 10.30
C SER A 267 19.22 -18.68 9.42
N LEU A 268 19.00 -18.77 8.11
CA LEU A 268 19.16 -17.65 7.20
C LEU A 268 18.12 -16.56 7.44
N LEU A 269 16.85 -16.93 7.59
CA LEU A 269 15.76 -15.99 7.85
C LEU A 269 16.03 -15.10 9.06
N LYS A 270 16.58 -15.66 10.15
CA LYS A 270 16.97 -14.89 11.35
C LYS A 270 18.03 -13.81 11.12
N LYS A 271 18.77 -13.85 9.99
CA LYS A 271 19.78 -12.85 9.59
C LYS A 271 19.22 -11.81 8.60
N THR A 272 17.98 -12.00 8.17
CA THR A 272 17.23 -11.08 7.31
C THR A 272 16.32 -10.19 8.15
N ASN A 273 15.72 -9.20 7.51
CA ASN A 273 14.65 -8.40 8.13
C ASN A 273 13.24 -8.92 7.79
N PHE A 274 13.14 -10.14 7.26
CA PHE A 274 11.85 -10.78 7.00
C PHE A 274 11.30 -11.44 8.28
N GLU A 275 9.99 -11.32 8.44
CA GLU A 275 9.24 -11.92 9.53
C GLU A 275 8.14 -12.81 8.97
N TRP A 276 7.77 -13.84 9.72
CA TRP A 276 6.70 -14.74 9.27
C TRP A 276 5.33 -14.08 9.29
N VAL A 277 4.57 -14.33 8.23
CA VAL A 277 3.11 -14.18 8.18
C VAL A 277 2.45 -15.56 8.27
N PHE A 278 2.93 -16.51 7.47
CA PHE A 278 2.41 -17.88 7.45
C PHE A 278 3.49 -18.89 7.04
N ASP A 279 3.60 -19.98 7.80
CA ASP A 279 4.53 -21.08 7.54
C ASP A 279 3.78 -22.41 7.37
N GLY A 280 3.54 -22.79 6.12
CA GLY A 280 2.85 -24.03 5.75
C GLY A 280 3.61 -25.32 6.08
N ARG A 281 4.89 -25.24 6.44
CA ARG A 281 5.70 -26.40 6.88
C ARG A 281 5.30 -26.87 8.28
N LYS A 282 4.77 -25.96 9.10
CA LYS A 282 4.33 -26.23 10.48
C LYS A 282 2.94 -26.89 10.50
N VAL A 283 2.41 -27.18 11.68
CA VAL A 283 1.08 -27.77 11.89
C VAL A 283 0.30 -26.95 12.93
N GLY A 284 -1.03 -26.90 12.80
CA GLY A 284 -1.92 -26.22 13.74
C GLY A 284 -1.71 -24.70 13.79
N VAL A 285 -1.97 -24.12 14.97
CA VAL A 285 -1.88 -22.66 15.22
C VAL A 285 -0.48 -22.08 14.96
N GLN A 286 0.56 -22.91 15.06
CA GLN A 286 1.95 -22.47 14.85
C GLN A 286 2.23 -22.00 13.43
N ARG A 287 1.40 -22.39 12.45
CA ARG A 287 1.49 -21.90 11.07
C ARG A 287 1.28 -20.40 10.97
N TYR A 288 0.51 -19.81 11.89
CA TYR A 288 0.06 -18.42 11.81
C TYR A 288 0.95 -17.45 12.57
N HIS A 289 1.97 -17.91 13.29
CA HIS A 289 2.93 -17.04 13.97
C HIS A 289 2.27 -15.94 14.84
N GLY A 290 1.21 -16.31 15.58
CA GLY A 290 0.46 -15.40 16.46
C GLY A 290 -0.55 -14.48 15.74
N LEU A 291 -0.73 -14.66 14.43
CA LEU A 291 -1.69 -13.89 13.64
C LEU A 291 -3.14 -14.31 13.89
N LEU A 292 -3.35 -15.61 14.10
CA LEU A 292 -4.63 -16.18 14.51
C LEU A 292 -4.46 -16.83 15.89
N GLU A 293 -5.50 -16.70 16.71
CA GLU A 293 -5.61 -17.36 18.01
C GLU A 293 -6.13 -18.80 17.83
N GLU A 294 -5.96 -19.66 18.83
CA GLU A 294 -6.40 -21.06 18.76
C GLU A 294 -7.90 -21.18 18.46
N ASP A 295 -8.72 -20.29 19.02
CA ASP A 295 -10.17 -20.25 18.79
C ASP A 295 -10.55 -19.93 17.33
N CYS A 296 -9.60 -19.44 16.51
CA CYS A 296 -9.80 -19.10 15.10
C CYS A 296 -9.37 -20.20 14.12
N VAL A 297 -8.67 -21.26 14.57
CA VAL A 297 -8.04 -22.30 13.73
C VAL A 297 -8.84 -23.59 13.77
#